data_AF-A0A536S8U8-F1
#
_entry.id   AF-A0A536S8U8-F1
#
_cell.length_a   1.000
_cell.length_b   1.000
_cell.length_c   1.000
_cell.angle_alpha   90.00
_cell.angle_beta   90.00
_cell.angle_gamma   90.00
#
_symmetry.space_group_name_H-M   'P 1'
#
loop_
_entity.id
_entity.type
_entity.pdbx_description
1 polymer ?
#
loop_
_entity_poly.entity_id
_entity_poly.type
_entity_poly.pdbx_seq_one_letter_code
_entity_poly.pdbx_strand_id
1 'polypeptide(L)'
;MNPSRLFILRPVATSLLMAAILLAGAIAYRLLPLSALPEVDYPTIQVVTFYPGASPDVTTSSITAPLERQFGQMPGLKQMSSTSSGGASVITLQFSLELTLDVAEQEVQAAINAASNFLPADLPAPPVYSKVNPADAPILTLGITSKTVPLPQVQNLVDTRL
;
A
#
# COMPACT_ATOMS: atom_id res chain seq x y z
N MET A 1 -32.42 -41.84 20.08
CA MET A 1 -32.86 -41.53 18.70
C MET A 1 -31.70 -41.82 17.77
N ASN A 2 -31.86 -42.74 16.81
CA ASN A 2 -30.78 -43.13 15.89
C ASN A 2 -30.85 -42.29 14.61
N PRO A 3 -30.01 -41.26 14.42
CA PRO A 3 -30.04 -40.41 13.23
C PRO A 3 -29.84 -41.21 11.94
N SER A 4 -29.09 -42.31 12.00
CA SER A 4 -28.80 -43.21 10.88
C SER A 4 -30.03 -43.93 10.31
N ARG A 5 -31.10 -44.12 11.11
CA ARG A 5 -32.29 -44.87 10.69
C ARG A 5 -33.05 -44.15 9.56
N LEU A 6 -33.08 -42.83 9.57
CA LEU A 6 -33.77 -42.03 8.56
C LEU A 6 -33.08 -42.13 7.19
N PHE A 7 -31.75 -42.18 7.18
CA PHE A 7 -30.94 -42.29 5.97
C PHE A 7 -31.03 -43.69 5.33
N ILE A 8 -31.14 -44.76 6.14
CA ILE A 8 -31.27 -46.15 5.68
C ILE A 8 -32.66 -46.43 5.09
N LEU A 9 -33.72 -45.87 5.68
CA LEU A 9 -35.11 -46.11 5.23
C LEU A 9 -35.50 -45.34 3.97
N ARG A 10 -34.74 -44.31 3.58
CA ARG A 10 -34.99 -43.48 2.38
C ARG A 10 -33.76 -43.39 1.47
N PRO A 11 -33.34 -44.50 0.83
CA PRO A 11 -32.10 -44.56 0.03
C PRO A 11 -32.09 -43.58 -1.15
N VAL A 12 -33.25 -43.31 -1.76
CA VAL A 12 -33.38 -42.34 -2.87
C VAL A 12 -33.24 -40.90 -2.37
N ALA A 13 -33.84 -40.55 -1.23
CA ALA A 13 -33.72 -39.20 -0.68
C ALA A 13 -32.28 -38.91 -0.21
N THR A 14 -31.62 -39.89 0.40
CA THR A 14 -30.24 -39.77 0.88
C THR A 14 -29.25 -39.63 -0.27
N SER A 15 -29.42 -40.36 -1.37
CA SER A 15 -28.55 -40.24 -2.56
C SER A 15 -28.72 -38.88 -3.26
N LEU A 16 -29.95 -38.40 -3.42
CA LEU A 16 -30.21 -37.05 -3.94
C LEU A 16 -29.63 -35.95 -3.05
N LEU A 17 -29.72 -36.10 -1.71
CA LEU A 17 -29.12 -35.17 -0.76
C LEU A 17 -27.59 -35.15 -0.91
N MET A 18 -26.94 -36.32 -1.01
CA MET A 18 -25.49 -36.41 -1.21
C MET A 18 -25.07 -35.80 -2.55
N ALA A 19 -25.84 -36.02 -3.63
CA ALA A 19 -25.59 -35.41 -4.92
C ALA A 19 -25.73 -33.88 -4.87
N ALA A 20 -26.74 -33.36 -4.17
CA ALA A 20 -26.92 -31.92 -3.97
C ALA A 20 -25.76 -31.29 -3.20
N ILE A 21 -25.28 -31.95 -2.13
CA ILE A 21 -24.11 -31.49 -1.36
C ILE A 21 -22.85 -31.49 -2.24
N LEU A 22 -22.64 -32.53 -3.04
CA LEU A 22 -21.48 -32.64 -3.93
C LEU A 22 -21.49 -31.54 -4.99
N LEU A 23 -22.63 -31.28 -5.62
CA LEU A 23 -22.78 -30.22 -6.62
C LEU A 23 -22.59 -28.83 -5.99
N ALA A 24 -23.18 -28.59 -4.82
CA ALA A 24 -22.98 -27.33 -4.08
C ALA A 24 -21.51 -27.13 -3.70
N GLY A 25 -20.82 -28.19 -3.26
CA GLY A 25 -19.39 -28.15 -2.96
C GLY A 25 -18.53 -27.87 -4.19
N ALA A 26 -18.85 -28.47 -5.35
CA ALA A 26 -18.12 -28.23 -6.60
C ALA A 26 -18.29 -26.79 -7.11
N ILE A 27 -19.48 -26.21 -6.96
CA ILE A 27 -19.76 -24.80 -7.27
C ILE A 27 -18.98 -23.91 -6.29
N ALA A 28 -19.08 -24.14 -4.98
CA ALA A 28 -18.36 -23.38 -3.96
C ALA A 28 -16.85 -23.42 -4.16
N TYR A 29 -16.29 -24.58 -4.55
CA TYR A 29 -14.86 -24.72 -4.83
C TYR A 29 -14.40 -23.89 -6.03
N ARG A 30 -15.22 -23.75 -7.07
CA ARG A 30 -14.90 -22.89 -8.23
C ARG A 30 -15.09 -21.41 -7.97
N LEU A 31 -16.04 -21.04 -7.11
CA LEU A 31 -16.31 -19.65 -6.77
C LEU A 31 -15.43 -19.13 -5.63
N LEU A 32 -14.67 -19.98 -4.95
CA LEU A 32 -13.77 -19.56 -3.88
C LEU A 32 -12.62 -18.75 -4.48
N PRO A 33 -12.53 -17.43 -4.20
CA PRO A 33 -11.42 -16.64 -4.66
C PRO A 33 -10.15 -17.12 -3.95
N LEU A 34 -9.19 -17.60 -4.72
CA LEU A 34 -7.86 -17.94 -4.23
C LEU A 34 -7.04 -16.65 -4.16
N SER A 35 -7.11 -15.94 -3.04
CA SER A 35 -6.20 -14.82 -2.77
C SER A 35 -4.81 -15.41 -2.49
N ALA A 36 -3.86 -15.17 -3.41
CA ALA A 36 -2.50 -15.73 -3.36
C ALA A 36 -1.63 -15.14 -2.23
N LEU A 37 -2.08 -14.03 -1.63
CA LEU A 37 -1.44 -13.35 -0.53
C LEU A 37 -2.54 -13.08 0.52
N PRO A 38 -2.32 -13.35 1.82
CA PRO A 38 -3.14 -12.72 2.84
C PRO A 38 -3.04 -11.21 2.62
N GLU A 39 -4.16 -10.53 2.38
CA GLU A 39 -4.23 -9.07 2.37
C GLU A 39 -3.87 -8.60 3.78
N VAL A 40 -2.60 -8.30 4.00
CA VAL A 40 -2.17 -7.60 5.20
C VAL A 40 -1.95 -6.16 4.76
N ASP A 41 -3.06 -5.41 4.74
CA ASP A 41 -3.06 -3.98 4.51
C ASP A 41 -2.40 -3.30 5.70
N TYR A 42 -1.07 -3.31 5.72
CA TYR A 42 -0.33 -2.52 6.69
C TYR A 42 -0.50 -1.05 6.33
N PRO A 43 -1.09 -0.21 7.20
CA PRO A 43 -1.20 1.22 6.96
C PRO A 43 0.20 1.81 6.86
N THR A 44 0.64 2.08 5.62
CA THR A 44 1.98 2.55 5.30
C THR A 44 1.87 3.89 4.58
N ILE A 45 2.49 4.91 5.17
CA ILE A 45 2.53 6.25 4.61
C ILE A 45 3.97 6.58 4.25
N GLN A 46 4.19 7.01 3.02
CA GLN A 46 5.48 7.47 2.55
C GLN A 46 5.47 8.99 2.43
N VAL A 47 6.41 9.64 3.09
CA VAL A 47 6.66 11.08 3.02
C VAL A 47 7.90 11.32 2.18
N VAL A 48 7.76 12.08 1.10
CA VAL A 48 8.85 12.45 0.20
C VAL A 48 9.09 13.94 0.30
N THR A 49 10.35 14.32 0.49
CA THR A 49 10.78 15.71 0.48
C THR A 49 11.87 15.89 -0.57
N PHE A 50 11.68 16.84 -1.47
CA PHE A 50 12.64 17.16 -2.51
C PHE A 50 13.47 18.38 -2.12
N TYR A 51 14.79 18.24 -2.14
CA TYR A 51 15.73 19.32 -1.90
C TYR A 51 16.89 19.28 -2.91
N PRO A 52 16.62 19.64 -4.17
CA PRO A 52 17.58 19.47 -5.27
C PRO A 52 18.86 20.27 -5.01
N GLY A 53 20.01 19.65 -5.28
CA GLY A 53 21.32 20.27 -5.11
C GLY A 53 21.98 20.06 -3.74
N ALA A 54 21.29 19.45 -2.78
CA ALA A 54 21.89 19.08 -1.49
C ALA A 54 22.60 17.72 -1.53
N SER A 55 23.72 17.63 -0.80
CA SER A 55 24.39 16.35 -0.57
C SER A 55 23.56 15.45 0.35
N PRO A 56 23.70 14.11 0.27
CA PRO A 56 23.00 13.18 1.14
C PRO A 56 23.17 13.50 2.64
N ASP A 57 24.35 13.94 3.06
CA ASP A 57 24.64 14.31 4.45
C ASP A 57 23.86 15.55 4.91
N VAL A 58 23.75 16.56 4.04
CA VAL A 58 22.98 17.78 4.32
C VAL A 58 21.49 17.46 4.36
N THR A 59 20.99 16.68 3.41
CA THR A 59 19.60 16.20 3.40
C THR A 59 19.27 15.42 4.68
N THR A 60 20.17 14.54 5.11
CA THR A 60 19.96 13.74 6.33
C THR A 60 19.90 14.61 7.58
N SER A 61 20.84 15.54 7.73
CA SER A 61 20.93 16.39 8.94
C SER A 61 19.87 17.50 8.99
N SER A 62 19.53 18.08 7.83
CA SER A 62 18.66 19.27 7.74
C SER A 62 17.19 18.93 7.51
N ILE A 63 16.88 17.76 6.93
CA ILE A 63 15.51 17.38 6.56
C ILE A 63 15.10 16.11 7.28
N THR A 64 15.85 15.02 7.07
CA THR A 64 15.46 13.70 7.57
C THR A 64 15.46 13.65 9.09
N ALA A 65 16.53 14.09 9.76
CA ALA A 65 16.65 13.99 11.22
C ALA A 65 15.61 14.84 11.99
N PRO A 66 15.27 16.08 11.58
CA PRO A 66 14.16 16.81 12.16
C PRO A 66 12.80 16.13 11.95
N LEU A 67 12.53 15.63 10.73
CA LEU A 67 11.27 14.94 10.41
C LEU A 67 11.12 13.64 11.21
N GLU A 68 12.16 12.82 11.28
CA GLU A 68 12.17 11.58 12.07
C GLU A 68 11.89 11.83 13.55
N ARG A 69 12.43 12.92 14.12
CA ARG A 69 12.19 13.29 15.51
C ARG A 69 10.72 13.64 15.78
N GLN A 70 10.04 14.27 14.82
CA GLN A 70 8.61 14.57 14.93
C GLN A 70 7.77 13.31 14.71
N PHE A 71 8.11 12.52 13.70
CA PHE A 71 7.40 11.28 13.41
C PHE A 71 7.54 10.23 14.51
N GLY A 72 8.69 10.14 15.17
CA GLY A 72 8.92 9.22 16.29
C GLY A 72 8.06 9.51 17.54
N GLN A 73 7.41 10.67 17.62
CA GLN A 73 6.50 11.03 18.72
C GLN A 73 5.04 10.69 18.42
N MET A 74 4.73 10.25 17.19
CA MET A 74 3.36 9.95 16.78
C MET A 74 2.87 8.65 17.42
N PRO A 75 1.60 8.60 17.90
CA PRO A 75 1.01 7.39 18.41
C PRO A 75 0.79 6.36 17.30
N GLY A 76 0.97 5.07 17.61
CA GLY A 76 0.67 3.97 16.67
C GLY A 76 1.74 3.70 15.62
N LEU A 77 2.87 4.41 15.63
CA LEU A 77 4.02 4.11 14.78
C LEU A 77 4.67 2.78 15.21
N LYS A 78 4.71 1.80 14.30
CA LYS A 78 5.33 0.49 14.55
C LYS A 78 6.76 0.43 14.03
N GLN A 79 6.98 0.98 12.84
CA GLN A 79 8.29 0.99 12.20
C GLN A 79 8.45 2.25 11.35
N MET A 80 9.66 2.80 11.37
CA MET A 80 10.06 3.94 10.56
C MET A 80 11.36 3.60 9.84
N SER A 81 11.40 3.85 8.54
CA SER A 81 12.60 3.72 7.72
C SER A 81 12.78 4.99 6.91
N SER A 82 13.98 5.55 6.91
CA SER A 82 14.32 6.72 6.10
C SER A 82 15.44 6.37 5.13
N THR A 83 15.38 6.98 3.96
CA THR A 83 16.42 6.89 2.95
C THR A 83 16.65 8.29 2.42
N SER A 84 17.87 8.79 2.59
CA SER A 84 18.28 10.10 2.11
C SER A 84 19.22 9.91 0.93
N SER A 85 18.86 10.48 -0.21
CA SER A 85 19.68 10.48 -1.42
C SER A 85 19.97 11.92 -1.85
N GLY A 86 20.94 12.11 -2.74
CA GLY A 86 21.30 13.42 -3.25
C GLY A 86 20.09 14.08 -3.91
N GLY A 87 19.58 15.15 -3.29
CA GLY A 87 18.40 15.86 -3.77
C GLY A 87 17.04 15.43 -3.22
N ALA A 88 16.92 14.33 -2.44
CA ALA A 88 15.63 13.87 -1.94
C ALA A 88 15.73 13.05 -0.64
N SER A 89 14.74 13.18 0.23
CA SER A 89 14.53 12.36 1.42
C SER A 89 13.22 11.60 1.30
N VAL A 90 13.26 10.29 1.51
CA VAL A 90 12.10 9.41 1.51
C VAL A 90 11.99 8.77 2.89
N ILE A 91 10.88 9.01 3.59
CA ILE A 91 10.59 8.45 4.90
C ILE A 91 9.35 7.57 4.77
N THR A 92 9.48 6.30 5.13
CA THR A 92 8.40 5.31 5.12
C THR A 92 8.00 5.02 6.57
N LEU A 93 6.73 5.28 6.87
CA LEU A 93 6.12 5.13 8.18
C LEU A 93 5.11 3.99 8.12
N GLN A 94 5.31 2.97 8.96
CA GLN A 94 4.40 1.84 9.08
C GLN A 94 3.71 1.91 10.44
N PHE A 95 2.38 1.98 10.41
CA PHE A 95 1.55 2.05 11.62
C PHE A 95 1.04 0.67 12.05
N SER A 96 0.52 0.56 13.27
CA SER A 96 -0.16 -0.64 13.75
C SER A 96 -1.51 -0.84 13.03
N LEU A 97 -1.97 -2.09 12.94
CA LEU A 97 -3.28 -2.41 12.32
C LEU A 97 -4.48 -1.86 13.11
N GLU A 98 -4.26 -1.45 14.36
CA GLU A 98 -5.29 -0.89 15.24
C GLU A 98 -5.61 0.57 14.90
N LEU A 99 -4.70 1.27 14.22
CA LEU A 99 -4.87 2.65 13.79
C LEU A 99 -5.47 2.68 12.38
N THR A 100 -6.55 3.43 12.19
CA THR A 100 -7.11 3.65 10.86
C THR A 100 -6.19 4.56 10.03
N LEU A 101 -6.13 4.32 8.73
CA LEU A 101 -5.27 5.08 7.81
C LEU A 101 -5.61 6.58 7.81
N ASP A 102 -6.90 6.92 7.95
CA ASP A 102 -7.35 8.32 8.03
C ASP A 102 -6.79 9.07 9.25
N VAL A 103 -6.69 8.40 10.40
CA VAL A 103 -6.10 8.98 11.61
C VAL A 103 -4.59 9.10 11.44
N ALA A 104 -3.94 8.07 10.88
CA ALA A 104 -2.51 8.10 10.57
C ALA A 104 -2.15 9.28 9.65
N GLU A 105 -2.99 9.60 8.66
CA GLU A 105 -2.78 10.76 7.79
C GLU A 105 -2.87 12.10 8.52
N GLN A 106 -3.85 12.24 9.40
CA GLN A 106 -3.99 13.46 10.21
C GLN A 106 -2.75 13.66 11.11
N GLU A 107 -2.28 12.58 11.75
CA GLU A 107 -1.08 12.61 12.59
C GLU A 107 0.17 12.94 11.77
N VAL A 108 0.35 12.33 10.59
CA VAL A 108 1.48 12.63 9.69
C VAL A 108 1.44 14.10 9.24
N GLN A 109 0.27 14.62 8.87
CA GLN A 109 0.14 16.02 8.47
C GLN A 109 0.44 16.96 9.65
N ALA A 110 -0.04 16.65 10.85
CA ALA A 110 0.25 17.43 12.05
C ALA A 110 1.75 17.42 12.38
N ALA A 111 2.41 16.26 12.25
CA ALA A 111 3.85 16.12 12.47
C ALA A 111 4.67 16.87 11.39
N ILE A 112 4.26 16.85 10.12
CA ILE A 112 4.87 17.66 9.05
C ILE A 112 4.73 19.15 9.38
N ASN A 113 3.55 19.59 9.83
CA ASN A 113 3.32 20.98 10.20
C ASN A 113 4.19 21.39 11.40
N ALA A 114 4.35 20.52 12.40
CA ALA A 114 5.26 20.75 13.54
C ALA A 114 6.73 20.77 13.12
N ALA A 115 7.12 19.90 12.17
CA ALA A 115 8.47 19.81 11.62
C ALA A 115 8.82 21.00 10.73
N SER A 116 7.84 21.66 10.11
CA SER A 116 8.04 22.73 9.13
C SER A 116 8.94 23.87 9.63
N ASN A 117 8.89 24.18 10.93
CA ASN A 117 9.73 25.20 11.56
C ASN A 117 11.21 24.80 11.67
N PHE A 118 11.52 23.51 11.57
CA PHE A 118 12.89 22.98 11.63
C PHE A 118 13.46 22.65 10.25
N LEU A 119 12.65 22.80 9.19
CA LEU A 119 13.07 22.57 7.82
C LEU A 119 13.69 23.84 7.22
N PRO A 120 14.62 23.71 6.25
CA PRO A 120 15.15 24.85 5.51
C PRO A 120 14.04 25.59 4.76
N ALA A 121 14.05 26.93 4.82
CA ALA A 121 13.08 27.77 4.09
C ALA A 121 13.26 27.72 2.55
N ASP A 122 14.39 27.19 2.07
CA ASP A 122 14.74 27.08 0.65
C ASP A 122 14.15 25.83 -0.03
N LEU A 123 13.23 25.12 0.62
CA LEU A 123 12.55 23.97 0.02
C LEU A 123 11.63 24.42 -1.14
N PRO A 124 11.81 23.89 -2.36
CA PRO A 124 10.98 24.27 -3.50
C PRO A 124 9.53 23.79 -3.39
N ALA A 125 9.28 22.74 -2.62
CA ALA A 125 7.95 22.23 -2.32
C ALA A 125 7.92 21.68 -0.87
N PRO A 126 6.78 21.79 -0.17
CA PRO A 126 6.61 21.16 1.14
C PRO A 126 6.69 19.63 1.02
N PRO A 127 7.01 18.91 2.12
CA PRO A 127 6.96 17.45 2.16
C PRO A 127 5.59 16.94 1.71
N VAL A 128 5.57 16.02 0.76
CA VAL A 128 4.34 15.38 0.27
C VAL A 128 4.23 13.99 0.89
N TYR A 129 3.04 13.65 1.38
CA TYR A 129 2.73 12.30 1.86
C TYR A 129 1.91 11.55 0.81
N SER A 130 2.15 10.24 0.71
CA SER A 130 1.48 9.33 -0.20
C SER A 130 1.17 8.04 0.52
N LYS A 131 -0.04 7.52 0.31
CA LYS A 131 -0.45 6.23 0.85
C LYS A 131 0.21 5.16 -0.02
N VAL A 132 1.06 4.33 0.57
CA VAL A 132 1.65 3.20 -0.15
C VAL A 132 0.75 2.01 0.14
N ASN A 133 -0.03 1.58 -0.85
CA ASN A 133 -0.77 0.34 -0.75
C ASN A 133 0.11 -0.80 -1.29
N PRO A 134 0.50 -1.80 -0.48
CA PRO A 134 1.20 -2.99 -0.99
C PRO A 134 0.39 -3.76 -2.06
N ALA A 135 -0.92 -3.57 -2.10
CA ALA A 135 -1.80 -4.12 -3.15
C ALA A 135 -1.66 -3.38 -4.50
N ASP A 136 -1.01 -2.22 -4.56
CA ASP A 136 -0.68 -1.51 -5.81
C ASP A 136 0.55 -2.09 -6.52
N ALA A 137 1.00 -3.29 -6.13
CA ALA A 137 1.96 -4.04 -6.93
C ALA A 137 1.44 -4.07 -8.39
N PRO A 138 2.22 -3.55 -9.36
CA PRO A 138 1.71 -3.33 -10.71
C PRO A 138 1.18 -4.64 -11.28
N ILE A 139 -0.14 -4.70 -11.48
CA ILE A 139 -0.83 -5.88 -12.03
C ILE A 139 -0.38 -6.10 -13.48
N LEU A 140 -0.01 -5.02 -14.18
CA LEU A 140 0.46 -5.02 -15.55
C LEU A 140 1.44 -3.87 -15.81
N THR A 141 2.71 -4.19 -16.12
CA THR A 141 3.70 -3.22 -16.59
C THR A 141 3.76 -3.26 -18.12
N LEU A 142 3.44 -2.14 -18.79
CA LEU A 142 3.47 -2.03 -20.24
C LEU A 142 4.67 -1.19 -20.69
N GLY A 143 5.51 -1.75 -21.56
CA GLY A 143 6.62 -1.05 -22.20
C GLY A 143 6.25 -0.65 -23.63
N ILE A 144 6.22 0.65 -23.93
CA ILE A 144 5.89 1.17 -25.26
C ILE A 144 7.17 1.65 -25.94
N THR A 145 7.45 1.12 -27.14
CA THR A 145 8.61 1.50 -27.95
C THR A 145 8.17 1.86 -29.37
N SER A 146 8.82 2.86 -29.96
CA SER A 146 8.60 3.25 -31.35
C SER A 146 9.94 3.47 -32.04
N LYS A 147 10.07 2.94 -33.28
CA LYS A 147 11.26 3.13 -34.12
C LYS A 147 11.22 4.42 -34.94
N THR A 148 10.05 5.02 -35.07
CA THR A 148 9.79 6.16 -35.97
C THR A 148 9.42 7.44 -35.23
N VAL A 149 9.02 7.36 -33.97
CA VAL A 149 8.57 8.50 -33.17
C VAL A 149 9.60 8.80 -32.07
N PRO A 150 10.03 10.06 -31.90
CA PRO A 150 10.94 10.46 -30.81
C PRO A 150 10.36 10.18 -29.42
N LEU A 151 11.23 9.81 -28.47
CA LEU A 151 10.86 9.42 -27.11
C LEU A 151 9.91 10.42 -26.38
N PRO A 152 10.10 11.76 -26.46
CA PRO A 152 9.19 12.71 -25.82
C PRO A 152 7.76 12.71 -26.40
N GLN A 153 7.64 12.41 -27.69
CA GLN A 153 6.33 12.29 -28.35
C GLN A 153 5.67 10.96 -28.00
N VAL A 154 6.46 9.88 -27.86
CA VAL A 154 5.96 8.61 -27.34
C VAL A 154 5.43 8.79 -25.91
N GLN A 155 6.18 9.45 -25.03
CA GLN A 155 5.73 9.75 -23.65
C GLN A 155 4.41 10.53 -23.64
N ASN A 156 4.31 11.63 -24.40
CA ASN A 156 3.07 12.39 -24.49
C ASN A 156 1.89 11.56 -25.02
N LEU A 157 2.14 10.65 -25.98
CA LEU A 157 1.10 9.77 -26.49
C LEU A 157 0.59 8.83 -25.40
N VAL A 158 1.49 8.30 -24.56
CA VAL A 158 1.15 7.44 -23.43
C VAL A 158 0.37 8.24 -22.38
N ASP A 159 0.88 9.38 -21.95
CA ASP A 159 0.27 10.20 -20.89
C ASP A 159 -1.11 10.79 -21.27
N THR A 160 -1.42 10.91 -22.57
CA THR A 160 -2.68 11.54 -23.03
C THR A 160 -3.72 10.54 -23.51
N ARG A 161 -3.33 9.34 -23.95
CA ARG A 161 -4.24 8.36 -24.60
C ARG A 161 -4.48 7.09 -23.80
N LEU A 162 -3.60 6.76 -22.85
CA LEU A 162 -3.72 5.66 -21.91
C LEU A 162 -4.07 6.20 -20.53
#